data_AF-A0A661ZRA0-F1
#
_entry.id   AF-A0A661ZRA0-F1
#
_cell.length_a   1.000
_cell.length_b   1.000
_cell.length_c   1.000
_cell.angle_alpha   90.00
_cell.angle_beta   90.00
_cell.angle_gamma   90.00
#
_symmetry.space_group_name_H-M   'P 1'
#
loop_
_entity.id
_entity.type
_entity.pdbx_description
1 polymer ?
#
loop_
_entity_poly.entity_id
_entity_poly.type
_entity_poly.pdbx_seq_one_letter_code
_entity_poly.pdbx_strand_id
1 'polypeptide(L)'
;MKNDNRIQFIYRDLLTFCKPYIRKNEGKTLRAAFDLVLRFHQPGWEKTRVEYLYHSIEVAKIVVKELNLGITSVVCALLHNVVDNKTVTIDDIRKQFGSEVAVIVDGYTQLSEMQTEKISVHSDNFRKLYLSLIGDIRVILIKLAHR
;
A
#
# COMPACT_ATOMS: atom_id res chain seq x y z
N MET A 1 18.75 14.64 -9.99
CA MET A 1 19.43 13.56 -10.76
C MET A 1 19.85 12.34 -9.95
N LYS A 2 20.51 12.44 -8.77
CA LYS A 2 20.96 11.23 -8.03
C LYS A 2 19.83 10.36 -7.42
N ASN A 3 18.70 10.96 -7.01
CA ASN A 3 17.60 10.23 -6.39
C ASN A 3 16.77 9.40 -7.39
N ASP A 4 16.65 9.88 -8.63
CA ASP A 4 15.85 9.23 -9.67
C ASP A 4 16.40 7.84 -10.03
N ASN A 5 17.73 7.73 -10.17
CA ASN A 5 18.39 6.45 -10.46
C ASN A 5 18.22 5.41 -9.33
N ARG A 6 18.16 5.85 -8.07
CA ARG A 6 17.94 4.95 -6.92
C ARG A 6 16.50 4.45 -6.87
N ILE A 7 15.54 5.33 -7.12
CA ILE A 7 14.11 4.99 -7.17
C ILE A 7 13.85 3.96 -8.29
N GLN A 8 14.44 4.17 -9.46
CA GLN A 8 14.36 3.20 -10.55
C GLN A 8 15.00 1.86 -10.18
N PHE A 9 16.13 1.86 -9.47
CA PHE A 9 16.80 0.65 -9.02
C PHE A 9 15.93 -0.17 -8.06
N ILE A 10 15.40 0.43 -7.00
CA ILE A 10 14.55 -0.28 -6.01
C ILE A 10 13.24 -0.78 -6.62
N TYR A 11 12.68 -0.03 -7.59
CA TYR A 11 11.48 -0.47 -8.29
C TYR A 11 11.76 -1.69 -9.16
N ARG A 12 12.89 -1.68 -9.88
CA ARG A 12 13.34 -2.86 -10.65
C ARG A 12 13.57 -4.06 -9.75
N ASP A 13 14.17 -3.85 -8.56
CA ASP A 13 14.35 -4.89 -7.56
C ASP A 13 12.99 -5.49 -7.13
N LEU A 14 12.01 -4.66 -6.76
CA LEU A 14 10.64 -5.10 -6.46
C LEU A 14 10.02 -5.92 -7.61
N LEU A 15 10.20 -5.48 -8.86
CA LEU A 15 9.67 -6.20 -10.04
C LEU A 15 10.27 -7.60 -10.19
N THR A 16 11.53 -7.83 -9.79
CA THR A 16 12.12 -9.17 -9.84
C THR A 16 11.38 -10.15 -8.94
N PHE A 17 10.98 -9.71 -7.74
CA PHE A 17 10.21 -10.53 -6.80
C PHE A 17 8.75 -10.69 -7.21
N CYS A 18 8.18 -9.71 -7.90
CA CYS A 18 6.80 -9.78 -8.39
C CYS A 18 6.65 -10.70 -9.60
N LYS A 19 7.67 -10.81 -10.45
CA LYS A 19 7.61 -11.52 -11.74
C LYS A 19 6.99 -12.93 -11.68
N PRO A 20 7.29 -13.80 -10.69
CA PRO A 20 6.69 -15.14 -10.59
C PRO A 20 5.19 -15.13 -10.32
N TYR A 21 4.65 -14.04 -9.75
CA TYR A 21 3.27 -13.94 -9.28
C TYR A 21 2.38 -13.11 -10.22
N ILE A 22 2.96 -12.41 -11.21
CA ILE A 22 2.22 -11.57 -12.15
C ILE A 22 1.36 -12.43 -13.07
N ARG A 23 0.04 -12.27 -12.95
CA ARG A 23 -0.96 -12.78 -13.89
C ARG A 23 -1.18 -11.78 -15.03
N LYS A 24 -1.99 -12.20 -16.02
CA LYS A 24 -2.33 -11.37 -17.19
C LYS A 24 -2.90 -10.02 -16.73
N ASN A 25 -2.36 -8.92 -17.26
CA ASN A 25 -2.69 -7.52 -16.94
C ASN A 25 -2.22 -6.96 -15.59
N GLU A 26 -1.81 -7.77 -14.61
CA GLU A 26 -1.40 -7.27 -13.28
C GLU A 26 -0.10 -6.45 -13.34
N GLY A 27 0.80 -6.74 -14.28
CA GLY A 27 2.02 -5.96 -14.47
C GLY A 27 1.76 -4.51 -14.89
N LYS A 28 0.65 -4.23 -15.59
CA LYS A 28 0.22 -2.87 -15.93
C LYS A 28 -0.32 -2.15 -14.70
N THR A 29 -1.14 -2.86 -13.90
CA THR A 29 -1.69 -2.35 -12.64
C THR A 29 -0.59 -2.00 -11.65
N LEU A 30 0.41 -2.86 -11.49
CA LEU A 30 1.56 -2.63 -10.62
C LEU A 30 2.35 -1.38 -11.05
N ARG A 31 2.61 -1.23 -12.36
CA ARG A 31 3.26 -0.04 -12.90
C ARG A 31 2.43 1.22 -12.64
N ALA A 32 1.13 1.18 -12.90
CA ALA A 32 0.25 2.31 -12.67
C ALA A 32 0.20 2.73 -11.19
N ALA A 33 0.28 1.77 -10.27
CA ALA A 33 0.35 2.04 -8.84
C ALA A 33 1.66 2.73 -8.49
N PHE A 34 2.80 2.19 -8.96
CA PHE A 34 4.10 2.82 -8.76
C PHE A 34 4.17 4.23 -9.34
N ASP A 35 3.66 4.45 -10.56
CA ASP A 35 3.62 5.76 -11.21
C ASP A 35 2.71 6.74 -10.44
N LEU A 36 1.62 6.25 -9.84
CA LEU A 36 0.78 7.07 -8.96
C LEU A 36 1.56 7.51 -7.73
N VAL A 37 2.23 6.60 -7.02
CA VAL A 37 3.07 6.95 -5.87
C VAL A 37 4.18 7.93 -6.32
N LEU A 38 4.86 7.66 -7.43
CA LEU A 38 5.95 8.50 -7.95
C LEU A 38 5.48 9.91 -8.36
N ARG A 39 4.26 10.06 -8.88
CA ARG A 39 3.69 11.39 -9.20
C ARG A 39 3.60 12.29 -7.96
N PHE A 40 3.42 11.70 -6.78
CA PHE A 40 3.51 12.40 -5.51
C PHE A 40 4.95 12.51 -4.98
N HIS A 41 5.96 12.37 -5.84
CA HIS A 41 7.39 12.49 -5.50
C HIS A 41 8.14 13.25 -6.61
N GLN A 42 7.72 14.51 -6.86
CA GLN A 42 8.38 15.37 -7.84
C GLN A 42 9.57 16.17 -7.25
N PRO A 43 10.46 16.73 -8.09
CA PRO A 43 11.59 17.54 -7.62
C PRO A 43 11.12 18.77 -6.82
N GLY A 44 11.77 19.05 -5.69
CA GLY A 44 11.46 20.17 -4.78
C GLY A 44 10.69 19.80 -3.51
N TRP A 45 10.42 18.51 -3.30
CA TRP A 45 9.65 18.02 -2.16
C TRP A 45 10.53 17.79 -0.92
N GLU A 46 9.93 17.92 0.27
CA GLU A 46 10.58 17.71 1.56
C GLU A 46 11.11 16.27 1.71
N LYS A 47 12.20 16.12 2.46
CA LYS A 47 12.91 14.85 2.69
C LYS A 47 11.97 13.71 3.13
N THR A 48 10.99 14.01 3.97
CA THR A 48 10.00 13.08 4.49
C THR A 48 9.17 12.42 3.39
N ARG A 49 8.89 13.15 2.32
CA ARG A 49 8.12 12.60 1.20
C ARG A 49 8.92 11.54 0.47
N VAL A 50 10.17 11.82 0.13
CA VAL A 50 11.07 10.82 -0.45
C VAL A 50 11.17 9.56 0.42
N GLU A 51 11.23 9.70 1.74
CA GLU A 51 11.23 8.58 2.68
C GLU A 51 9.95 7.71 2.59
N TYR A 52 8.77 8.31 2.37
CA TYR A 52 7.52 7.55 2.18
C TYR A 52 7.51 6.67 0.92
N LEU A 53 8.12 7.11 -0.19
CA LEU A 53 8.25 6.28 -1.38
C LEU A 53 9.09 5.03 -1.09
N TYR A 54 10.27 5.22 -0.48
CA TYR A 54 11.14 4.11 -0.11
C TYR A 54 10.41 3.15 0.83
N HIS A 55 9.74 3.68 1.85
CA HIS A 55 8.96 2.89 2.80
C HIS A 55 7.90 2.05 2.09
N SER A 56 7.08 2.66 1.23
CA SER A 56 6.00 1.96 0.51
C SER A 56 6.53 0.82 -0.36
N ILE A 57 7.73 0.99 -0.96
CA ILE A 57 8.39 -0.05 -1.75
C ILE A 57 8.95 -1.17 -0.86
N GLU A 58 9.52 -0.86 0.29
CA GLU A 58 9.99 -1.90 1.23
C GLU A 58 8.82 -2.72 1.80
N VAL A 59 7.71 -2.08 2.17
CA VAL A 59 6.50 -2.80 2.59
C VAL A 59 6.00 -3.72 1.47
N ALA A 60 5.97 -3.22 0.22
CA ALA A 60 5.60 -4.02 -0.94
C ALA A 60 6.54 -5.23 -1.17
N LYS A 61 7.85 -5.07 -0.90
CA LYS A 61 8.84 -6.16 -0.96
C LYS A 61 8.58 -7.21 0.14
N ILE A 62 8.28 -6.80 1.36
CA ILE A 62 7.92 -7.73 2.45
C ILE A 62 6.66 -8.52 2.08
N VAL A 63 5.64 -7.82 1.58
CA VAL A 63 4.35 -8.42 1.17
C VAL A 63 4.53 -9.51 0.10
N VAL A 64 5.41 -9.31 -0.87
CA VAL A 64 5.65 -10.33 -1.92
C VAL A 64 6.65 -11.40 -1.53
N LYS A 65 7.71 -11.06 -0.78
CA LYS A 65 8.79 -12.00 -0.46
C LYS A 65 8.48 -12.89 0.74
N GLU A 66 7.92 -12.30 1.79
CA GLU A 66 7.77 -12.96 3.09
C GLU A 66 6.34 -13.47 3.28
N LEU A 67 5.36 -12.66 2.87
CA LEU A 67 3.94 -12.99 3.07
C LEU A 67 3.28 -13.66 1.86
N ASN A 68 3.91 -13.57 0.68
CA ASN A 68 3.45 -14.18 -0.56
C ASN A 68 1.97 -13.88 -0.92
N LEU A 69 1.55 -12.62 -0.76
CA LEU A 69 0.13 -12.24 -0.87
C LEU A 69 -0.34 -11.89 -2.30
N GLY A 70 0.52 -12.09 -3.31
CA GLY A 70 0.22 -11.78 -4.71
C GLY A 70 0.20 -10.29 -5.06
N ILE A 71 -0.01 -9.98 -6.35
CA ILE A 71 0.20 -8.63 -6.90
C ILE A 71 -0.82 -7.59 -6.42
N THR A 72 -2.09 -7.97 -6.22
CA THR A 72 -3.10 -7.06 -5.68
C THR A 72 -2.65 -6.50 -4.33
N SER A 73 -2.07 -7.33 -3.46
CA SER A 73 -1.58 -6.92 -2.14
C SER A 73 -0.35 -6.01 -2.25
N VAL A 74 0.54 -6.28 -3.21
CA VAL A 74 1.68 -5.40 -3.52
C VAL A 74 1.20 -4.02 -3.99
N VAL A 75 0.19 -3.97 -4.85
CA VAL A 75 -0.45 -2.72 -5.29
C VAL A 75 -1.02 -1.96 -4.09
N CYS A 76 -1.76 -2.63 -3.20
CA CYS A 76 -2.29 -2.00 -1.99
C CYS A 76 -1.18 -1.47 -1.08
N ALA A 77 -0.10 -2.23 -0.91
CA ALA A 77 1.08 -1.84 -0.14
C ALA A 77 1.82 -0.63 -0.74
N LEU A 78 1.82 -0.44 -2.06
CA LEU A 78 2.35 0.78 -2.66
C LEU A 78 1.43 1.99 -2.41
N LEU A 79 0.11 1.78 -2.44
CA LEU A 79 -0.89 2.85 -2.44
C LEU A 79 -1.30 3.34 -1.06
N HIS A 80 -1.03 2.59 0.02
CA HIS A 80 -1.57 2.87 1.36
C HIS A 80 -1.29 4.29 1.85
N ASN A 81 -0.07 4.82 1.65
CA ASN A 81 0.30 6.17 2.08
C ASN A 81 -0.26 7.27 1.17
N VAL A 82 -0.69 6.95 -0.06
CA VAL A 82 -1.21 7.96 -1.01
C VAL A 82 -2.61 8.42 -0.58
N VAL A 83 -3.42 7.50 -0.06
CA VAL A 83 -4.75 7.83 0.47
C VAL A 83 -4.64 8.54 1.81
N ASP A 84 -3.76 8.08 2.70
CA ASP A 84 -3.56 8.68 4.03
C ASP A 84 -3.15 10.17 3.95
N ASN A 85 -2.42 10.56 2.90
CA ASN A 85 -2.03 11.95 2.66
C ASN A 85 -3.14 12.81 2.02
N LYS A 86 -4.37 12.28 1.86
CA LYS A 86 -5.56 12.95 1.29
C LYS A 86 -5.38 13.50 -0.13
N THR A 87 -4.40 13.00 -0.88
CA THR A 87 -4.16 13.44 -2.26
C THR A 87 -4.94 12.63 -3.29
N VAL A 88 -5.42 11.45 -2.92
CA VAL A 88 -6.22 10.54 -3.75
C VAL A 88 -7.35 9.99 -2.90
N THR A 89 -8.57 9.94 -3.46
CA THR A 89 -9.73 9.39 -2.75
C THR A 89 -9.85 7.88 -2.98
N ILE A 90 -10.55 7.17 -2.09
CA ILE A 90 -10.88 5.75 -2.29
C ILE A 90 -11.67 5.51 -3.59
N ASP A 91 -12.48 6.49 -4.02
CA ASP A 91 -13.21 6.40 -5.28
C ASP A 91 -12.28 6.46 -6.50
N ASP A 92 -11.22 7.27 -6.44
CA ASP A 92 -10.18 7.30 -7.47
C ASP A 92 -9.43 5.96 -7.53
N ILE A 93 -9.10 5.38 -6.37
CA ILE A 93 -8.49 4.06 -6.29
C ILE A 93 -9.40 3.00 -6.91
N ARG A 94 -10.70 3.05 -6.60
CA ARG A 94 -11.70 2.12 -7.16
C ARG A 94 -11.79 2.23 -8.68
N LYS A 95 -11.81 3.45 -9.21
CA LYS A 95 -11.87 3.71 -10.66
C LYS A 95 -10.61 3.23 -11.38
N GLN A 96 -9.43 3.44 -10.78
CA GLN A 96 -8.16 3.17 -11.44
C GLN A 96 -7.66 1.73 -11.25
N PHE A 97 -7.91 1.12 -10.09
CA PHE A 97 -7.35 -0.19 -9.71
C PHE A 97 -8.41 -1.25 -9.41
N GLY A 98 -9.69 -0.87 -9.40
CA GLY A 98 -10.82 -1.76 -9.17
C GLY A 98 -11.27 -1.83 -7.71
N SER A 99 -12.44 -2.44 -7.51
CA SER A 99 -13.11 -2.52 -6.21
C SER A 99 -12.32 -3.28 -5.16
N GLU A 100 -11.62 -4.35 -5.54
CA GLU A 100 -10.83 -5.16 -4.62
C GLU A 100 -9.71 -4.34 -3.95
N VAL A 101 -8.92 -3.62 -4.75
CA VAL A 101 -7.85 -2.75 -4.24
C VAL A 101 -8.43 -1.64 -3.36
N ALA A 102 -9.55 -1.04 -3.78
CA ALA A 102 -10.20 0.01 -2.99
C ALA A 102 -10.65 -0.45 -1.61
N VAL A 103 -11.25 -1.66 -1.51
CA VAL A 103 -11.69 -2.23 -0.23
C VAL A 103 -10.51 -2.46 0.72
N ILE A 104 -9.40 -3.00 0.21
CA ILE A 104 -8.21 -3.27 1.03
C ILE A 104 -7.56 -1.96 1.49
N VAL A 105 -7.41 -0.98 0.60
CA VAL A 105 -6.78 0.30 0.94
C VAL A 105 -7.65 1.09 1.92
N ASP A 106 -8.98 1.12 1.73
CA ASP A 106 -9.92 1.75 2.66
C ASP A 106 -9.86 1.10 4.05
N GLY A 107 -9.93 -0.24 4.11
CA GLY A 107 -9.78 -0.96 5.36
C GLY A 107 -8.43 -0.71 6.05
N TYR A 108 -7.35 -0.52 5.28
CA TYR A 108 -6.04 -0.18 5.82
C TYR A 108 -5.98 1.24 6.41
N THR A 109 -6.56 2.23 5.73
CA THR A 109 -6.61 3.62 6.21
C THR A 109 -7.44 3.71 7.49
N GLN A 110 -8.63 3.11 7.53
CA GLN A 110 -9.48 3.05 8.73
C GLN A 110 -8.76 2.36 9.90
N LEU A 111 -8.08 1.24 9.64
CA LEU A 111 -7.28 0.55 10.65
C LEU A 111 -6.15 1.42 11.21
N SER A 112 -5.57 2.29 10.38
CA SER A 112 -4.51 3.20 10.77
C SER A 112 -5.03 4.34 11.65
N GLU A 113 -6.17 4.93 11.29
CA GLU A 113 -6.83 5.97 12.08
C GLU A 113 -7.24 5.44 13.47
N MET A 114 -7.86 4.26 13.53
CA MET A 114 -8.33 3.69 14.81
C MET A 114 -7.21 3.31 15.78
N GLN A 115 -5.98 3.02 15.30
CA GLN A 115 -4.83 2.81 16.20
C GLN A 115 -4.32 4.10 16.82
N THR A 116 -4.58 5.26 16.19
CA THR A 116 -4.21 6.57 16.75
C THR A 116 -5.21 7.05 17.80
N GLU A 117 -6.49 6.68 17.65
CA GLU A 117 -7.49 6.88 18.68
C GLU A 117 -7.24 5.87 19.81
N LYS A 118 -7.03 6.35 21.05
CA LYS A 118 -6.81 5.48 22.24
C LYS A 118 -8.11 4.75 22.66
N ILE A 119 -8.71 4.01 21.75
CA ILE A 119 -9.90 3.22 22.04
C ILE A 119 -9.46 2.07 22.94
N SER A 120 -10.13 1.90 24.08
CA SER A 120 -9.82 0.82 25.02
C SER A 120 -10.07 -0.53 24.37
N VAL A 121 -8.96 -1.20 24.00
CA VAL A 121 -8.88 -2.48 23.28
C VAL A 121 -9.49 -3.67 24.08
N HIS A 122 -10.18 -3.40 25.18
CA HIS A 122 -10.68 -4.38 26.15
C HIS A 122 -12.17 -4.74 25.98
N SER A 123 -12.88 -4.24 24.96
CA SER A 123 -14.25 -4.71 24.70
C SER A 123 -14.30 -5.75 23.59
N ASP A 124 -14.95 -6.89 23.84
CA ASP A 124 -15.18 -7.92 22.83
C ASP A 124 -16.00 -7.39 21.64
N ASN A 125 -16.81 -6.35 21.88
CA ASN A 125 -17.52 -5.61 20.83
C ASN A 125 -16.55 -4.83 19.92
N PHE A 126 -15.47 -4.27 20.48
CA PHE A 126 -14.40 -3.65 19.68
C PHE A 126 -13.68 -4.69 18.84
N ARG A 127 -13.43 -5.90 19.36
CA ARG A 127 -12.79 -6.98 18.59
C ARG A 127 -13.67 -7.49 17.44
N LYS A 128 -14.99 -7.58 17.65
CA LYS A 128 -15.95 -7.96 16.59
C LYS A 128 -16.11 -6.87 15.54
N LEU A 129 -16.19 -5.60 15.96
CA LEU A 129 -16.18 -4.45 15.05
C LEU A 129 -14.88 -4.42 14.23
N TYR A 130 -13.74 -4.61 14.88
CA TYR A 130 -12.40 -4.67 14.28
C TYR A 130 -12.29 -5.73 13.18
N LEU A 131 -12.78 -6.95 13.44
CA LEU A 131 -12.80 -8.03 12.43
C LEU A 131 -13.82 -7.78 11.32
N SER A 132 -14.92 -7.06 11.59
CA SER A 132 -15.93 -6.72 10.58
C SER A 132 -15.51 -5.61 9.61
N LEU A 133 -14.69 -4.66 10.08
CA LEU A 133 -14.13 -3.59 9.24
C LEU A 133 -13.05 -4.13 8.31
N ILE A 134 -12.33 -5.14 8.76
CA ILE A 134 -11.29 -5.81 8.00
C ILE A 134 -11.91 -6.99 7.24
N GLY A 135 -12.86 -6.67 6.34
CA GLY A 135 -13.52 -7.64 5.45
C GLY A 135 -12.55 -8.42 4.54
N ASP A 136 -11.25 -8.09 4.58
CA ASP A 136 -10.18 -8.77 3.88
C ASP A 136 -8.94 -8.93 4.76
N ILE A 137 -8.51 -10.17 4.99
CA ILE A 137 -7.33 -10.52 5.81
C ILE A 137 -6.04 -9.81 5.34
N ARG A 138 -5.94 -9.48 4.04
CA ARG A 138 -4.77 -8.80 3.47
C ARG A 138 -4.53 -7.43 4.11
N VAL A 139 -5.58 -6.76 4.60
CA VAL A 139 -5.44 -5.47 5.31
C VAL A 139 -4.55 -5.62 6.55
N ILE A 140 -4.80 -6.63 7.39
CA ILE A 140 -4.00 -6.91 8.59
C ILE A 140 -2.57 -7.28 8.20
N LEU A 141 -2.41 -8.15 7.21
CA LEU A 141 -1.10 -8.64 6.81
C LEU A 141 -0.22 -7.54 6.21
N ILE A 142 -0.80 -6.64 5.40
CA ILE A 142 -0.10 -5.45 4.90
C ILE A 142 0.25 -4.50 6.06
N LYS A 143 -0.64 -4.34 7.06
CA LYS A 143 -0.33 -3.53 8.26
C LYS A 143 0.78 -4.11 9.11
N LEU A 144 0.88 -5.44 9.23
CA LEU A 144 2.00 -6.09 9.89
C LEU A 144 3.31 -5.88 9.12
N ALA A 145 3.28 -5.91 7.79
CA ALA A 145 4.45 -5.63 6.95
C ALA A 145 4.93 -4.16 7.00
N HIS A 146 4.04 -3.22 7.36
CA HIS A 146 4.42 -1.81 7.53
C HIS A 146 5.22 -1.55 8.81
N ARG A 147 5.00 -2.35 9.87
CA ARG A 147 5.48 -2.08 11.23
C ARG A 147 7.00 -2.11 11.40
#